data_AF-A0A5N6WHW7-F1
#
_entry.id   AF-A0A5N6WHW7-F1
#
_cell.length_a   1.000
_cell.length_b   1.000
_cell.length_c   1.000
_cell.angle_alpha   90.00
_cell.angle_beta   90.00
_cell.angle_gamma   90.00
#
_symmetry.space_group_name_H-M   'P 1'
#
loop_
_entity.id
_entity.type
_entity.pdbx_description
1 polymer ?
#
loop_
_entity_poly.entity_id
_entity_poly.type
_entity_poly.pdbx_seq_one_letter_code
_entity_poly.pdbx_strand_id
1 'polypeptide(L)'
;MSNPYEREAEDRYESQNDPSPVSGIARDNSYAHETHSELRNHLPVLRDENDVEDPIQPPFSNSEKQLAQDDQEAIDRSNILRGDRLRHAKPRTQHGYSEGPGEDDLPEDVVYGQSGRSATGGVF
;
A
#
# COMPACT_ATOMS: atom_id res chain seq x y z
N MET A 1 -1.54 11.03 56.58
CA MET A 1 -0.80 9.95 57.27
C MET A 1 -1.82 8.87 57.57
N SER A 2 -1.64 7.65 57.05
CA SER A 2 -2.61 6.56 57.22
C SER A 2 -2.74 6.17 58.70
N ASN A 3 -3.97 5.94 59.15
CA ASN A 3 -4.23 5.53 60.52
C ASN A 3 -3.81 4.05 60.73
N PRO A 4 -3.64 3.57 61.98
CA PRO A 4 -3.17 2.20 62.24
C PRO A 4 -4.08 1.12 61.64
N TYR A 5 -5.38 1.39 61.57
CA TYR A 5 -6.37 0.47 61.01
C TYR A 5 -6.28 0.38 59.49
N GLU A 6 -6.05 1.51 58.82
CA GLU A 6 -5.80 1.58 57.38
C GLU A 6 -4.53 0.83 57.01
N ARG A 7 -3.46 0.96 57.80
CA ARG A 7 -2.21 0.24 57.57
C ARG A 7 -2.39 -1.28 57.65
N GLU A 8 -3.08 -1.78 58.68
CA GLU A 8 -3.38 -3.20 58.78
C GLU A 8 -4.30 -3.71 57.65
N ALA A 9 -5.21 -2.87 57.16
CA ALA A 9 -6.07 -3.19 56.04
C ALA A 9 -5.29 -3.23 54.72
N GLU A 10 -4.37 -2.28 54.51
CA GLU A 10 -3.43 -2.22 53.39
C GLU A 10 -2.49 -3.44 53.41
N ASP A 11 -1.86 -3.76 54.53
CA ASP A 11 -0.96 -4.92 54.69
C ASP A 11 -1.70 -6.24 54.37
N ARG A 12 -2.97 -6.36 54.79
CA ARG A 12 -3.81 -7.52 54.47
C ARG A 12 -4.18 -7.58 52.99
N TYR A 13 -4.52 -6.44 52.39
CA TYR A 13 -4.83 -6.34 50.98
C TYR A 13 -3.62 -6.71 50.13
N GLU A 14 -2.44 -6.20 50.48
CA GLU A 14 -1.17 -6.56 49.85
C GLU A 14 -0.92 -8.06 50.04
N SER A 15 -0.92 -8.62 51.25
CA SER A 15 -0.64 -10.07 51.45
C SER A 15 -1.57 -11.02 50.65
N GLN A 16 -2.80 -10.59 50.34
CA GLN A 16 -3.78 -11.37 49.58
C GLN A 16 -3.66 -11.18 48.06
N ASN A 17 -3.23 -10.01 47.59
CA ASN A 17 -3.16 -9.66 46.17
C ASN A 17 -1.73 -9.62 45.61
N ASP A 18 -0.72 -9.57 46.47
CA ASP A 18 0.71 -9.61 46.15
C ASP A 18 1.16 -10.95 45.53
N PRO A 19 0.58 -12.13 45.88
CA PRO A 19 0.74 -13.33 45.08
C PRO A 19 -0.31 -13.38 43.94
N SER A 20 -0.20 -12.45 43.00
CA SER A 20 -0.55 -12.78 41.63
C SER A 20 0.53 -12.20 40.72
N PRO A 21 1.63 -12.95 40.49
CA PRO A 21 2.27 -12.82 39.20
C PRO A 21 1.13 -13.11 38.22
N VAL A 22 0.60 -12.07 37.58
CA VAL A 22 -0.16 -12.26 36.35
C VAL A 22 0.80 -13.11 35.54
N SER A 23 0.49 -14.41 35.41
CA SER A 23 1.30 -15.29 34.58
C SER A 23 1.31 -14.58 33.25
N GLY A 24 2.42 -13.95 32.87
CA GLY A 24 2.51 -13.05 31.72
C GLY A 24 2.29 -13.77 30.38
N ILE A 25 1.75 -14.98 30.45
CA ILE A 25 1.52 -15.95 29.41
C ILE A 25 0.09 -16.49 29.61
N ALA A 26 -0.92 -15.61 29.64
CA ALA A 26 -2.28 -16.03 29.38
C ALA A 26 -2.38 -16.33 27.88
N ARG A 27 -2.27 -17.60 27.50
CA ARG A 27 -2.47 -18.03 26.11
C ARG A 27 -3.96 -17.96 25.80
N ASP A 28 -4.40 -16.82 25.30
CA ASP A 28 -5.77 -16.61 24.85
C ASP A 28 -5.78 -16.21 23.38
N ASN A 29 -6.20 -17.12 22.51
CA ASN A 29 -6.35 -16.87 21.07
C ASN A 29 -7.82 -16.67 20.66
N SER A 30 -8.71 -16.35 21.61
CA SER A 30 -10.14 -16.14 21.33
C SER A 30 -10.39 -15.00 20.34
N TYR A 31 -9.48 -14.02 20.27
CA TYR A 31 -9.52 -12.92 19.29
C TYR A 31 -9.16 -13.37 17.86
N ALA A 32 -8.41 -14.45 17.69
CA ALA A 32 -7.98 -14.95 16.38
C ALA A 32 -9.06 -15.81 15.67
N HIS A 33 -10.32 -15.63 16.07
CA HIS A 33 -11.46 -16.33 15.52
C HIS A 33 -12.50 -15.31 15.01
N GLU A 34 -12.80 -15.38 13.72
CA GLU A 34 -13.86 -14.57 13.13
C GLU A 34 -15.24 -15.15 13.45
N THR A 35 -16.05 -14.35 14.14
CA THR A 35 -17.40 -14.71 14.59
C THR A 35 -18.40 -14.71 13.43
N HIS A 36 -18.20 -13.87 12.41
CA HIS A 36 -19.04 -13.78 11.23
C HIS A 36 -18.61 -14.77 10.15
N SER A 37 -19.47 -15.74 9.83
CA SER A 37 -19.15 -16.80 8.86
C SER A 37 -18.71 -16.30 7.47
N GLU A 38 -19.20 -15.13 7.05
CA GLU A 38 -18.87 -14.50 5.76
C GLU A 38 -17.43 -13.95 5.72
N LEU A 39 -16.84 -13.59 6.87
CA LEU A 39 -15.53 -12.94 6.95
C LEU A 39 -14.38 -13.91 7.27
N ARG A 40 -14.69 -15.16 7.64
CA ARG A 40 -13.72 -16.19 8.09
C ARG A 40 -12.57 -16.45 7.12
N ASN A 41 -12.75 -16.16 5.83
CA ASN A 41 -11.73 -16.37 4.79
C ASN A 41 -11.20 -15.06 4.18
N HIS A 42 -11.64 -13.90 4.68
CA HIS A 42 -11.26 -12.59 4.14
C HIS A 42 -10.23 -11.86 4.99
N LEU A 43 -10.25 -12.04 6.32
CA LEU A 43 -9.36 -11.37 7.25
C LEU A 43 -8.63 -12.41 8.12
N PRO A 44 -7.37 -12.74 7.80
CA PRO A 44 -6.59 -13.63 8.64
C PRO A 44 -6.15 -12.89 9.89
N VAL A 45 -6.79 -13.18 11.02
CA VAL A 45 -6.28 -12.77 12.34
C VAL A 45 -5.32 -13.87 12.81
N LEU A 46 -4.06 -13.51 12.98
CA LEU A 46 -3.02 -14.45 13.43
C LEU A 46 -3.09 -14.63 14.95
N ARG A 47 -2.74 -15.83 15.40
CA ARG A 47 -2.55 -16.14 16.83
C ARG A 47 -1.20 -15.63 17.29
N ASP A 48 -1.05 -15.42 18.60
CA ASP A 48 0.21 -14.93 19.17
C ASP A 48 1.38 -15.88 18.92
N GLU A 49 1.12 -17.20 18.87
CA GLU A 49 2.16 -18.21 18.66
C GLU A 49 2.41 -18.54 17.18
N ASN A 50 1.74 -17.85 16.26
CA ASN A 50 2.01 -18.07 14.84
C ASN A 50 3.39 -17.48 14.51
N ASP A 51 4.22 -18.28 13.84
CA ASP A 51 5.47 -17.77 13.25
C ASP A 51 5.12 -16.73 12.19
N VAL A 52 5.52 -15.48 12.45
CA VAL A 52 5.40 -14.38 11.49
C VAL A 52 6.73 -14.26 10.77
N GLU A 53 6.69 -14.33 9.45
CA GLU A 53 7.86 -14.09 8.62
C GLU A 53 8.41 -12.68 8.89
N ASP A 54 9.69 -12.59 9.27
CA ASP A 54 10.33 -11.29 9.47
C ASP A 54 10.59 -10.66 8.10
N PRO A 55 9.96 -9.51 7.78
CA PRO A 55 10.22 -8.81 6.53
C PRO A 55 11.65 -8.26 6.45
N ILE A 56 12.37 -8.18 7.58
CA ILE A 56 13.75 -7.76 7.64
C ILE A 56 14.66 -8.98 7.51
N GLN A 57 15.41 -9.03 6.41
CA GLN A 57 16.33 -10.10 6.07
C GLN A 57 17.75 -9.52 5.95
N PRO A 58 18.50 -9.35 7.05
CA PRO A 58 19.90 -8.93 6.98
C PRO A 58 20.73 -9.99 6.24
N PRO A 59 21.66 -9.62 5.34
CA PRO A 59 22.14 -8.27 5.05
C PRO A 59 21.41 -7.57 3.88
N PHE A 60 20.35 -8.18 3.33
CA PHE A 60 19.67 -7.70 2.13
C PHE A 60 18.71 -6.54 2.40
N SER A 61 18.02 -6.54 3.56
CA SER A 61 17.19 -5.42 4.02
C SER A 61 18.06 -4.28 4.58
N ASN A 62 18.92 -3.71 3.75
CA ASN A 62 19.82 -2.62 4.10
C ASN A 62 19.50 -1.37 3.27
N SER A 63 18.68 -0.48 3.84
CA SER A 63 18.27 0.78 3.19
C SER A 63 19.43 1.74 2.97
N GLU A 64 20.50 1.71 3.78
CA GLU A 64 21.68 2.55 3.56
C GLU A 64 22.40 2.16 2.28
N LYS A 65 22.56 0.84 2.06
CA LYS A 65 23.16 0.31 0.84
C LYS A 65 22.31 0.63 -0.39
N GLN A 66 20.98 0.50 -0.27
CA GLN A 66 20.05 0.84 -1.34
C GLN A 66 20.16 2.33 -1.70
N LEU A 67 20.08 3.23 -0.72
CA LEU A 67 20.21 4.67 -0.95
C LEU A 67 21.55 5.03 -1.61
N ALA A 68 22.65 4.43 -1.18
CA ALA A 68 23.96 4.68 -1.78
C ALA A 68 24.03 4.26 -3.25
N GLN A 69 23.35 3.17 -3.63
CA GLN A 69 23.25 2.72 -5.02
C GLN A 69 22.39 3.68 -5.85
N ASP A 70 21.23 4.06 -5.32
CA ASP A 70 20.31 4.99 -5.97
C ASP A 70 20.98 6.35 -6.20
N ASP A 71 21.69 6.88 -5.19
CA ASP A 71 22.45 8.13 -5.30
C ASP A 71 23.53 8.03 -6.37
N GLN A 72 24.25 6.91 -6.43
CA GLN A 72 25.29 6.69 -7.43
C GLN A 72 24.70 6.59 -8.85
N GLU A 73 23.54 5.95 -9.01
CA GLU A 73 22.84 5.86 -10.29
C GLU A 73 22.30 7.22 -10.74
N ALA A 74 21.74 8.01 -9.81
CA ALA A 74 21.15 9.32 -10.08
C ALA A 74 22.19 10.35 -10.57
N ILE A 75 23.42 10.30 -10.03
CA ILE A 75 24.50 11.18 -10.45
C ILE A 75 25.26 10.68 -11.69
N ASP A 76 25.01 9.45 -12.13
CA ASP A 76 25.70 8.90 -13.29
C ASP A 76 25.24 9.58 -14.58
N ARG A 77 26.12 10.42 -15.11
CA ARG A 77 25.92 11.13 -16.38
C ARG A 77 25.76 10.19 -17.57
N SER A 78 26.16 8.93 -17.45
CA SER A 78 25.97 7.92 -18.48
C SER A 78 24.49 7.54 -18.66
N ASN A 79 23.70 7.59 -17.58
CA ASN A 79 22.26 7.34 -17.56
C ASN A 79 21.43 8.53 -18.05
N ILE A 80 22.05 9.71 -18.18
CA ILE A 80 21.39 10.88 -18.75
C ILE A 80 21.21 10.68 -20.25
N LEU A 81 19.96 10.83 -20.74
CA LEU A 81 19.65 10.86 -22.17
C LEU A 81 20.54 11.89 -22.87
N ARG A 82 21.44 11.43 -23.73
CA ARG A 82 22.41 12.28 -24.42
C ARG A 82 21.77 13.01 -25.59
N GLY A 83 22.21 14.25 -25.84
CA GLY A 83 21.84 15.06 -27.00
C GLY A 83 20.56 15.90 -26.85
N ASP A 84 20.14 16.54 -27.95
CA ASP A 84 18.89 17.29 -28.03
C ASP A 84 17.72 16.30 -28.15
N ARG A 85 17.16 15.87 -27.02
CA ARG A 85 16.07 14.86 -26.90
C ARG A 85 15.06 14.94 -28.05
N LEU A 86 14.51 16.13 -28.27
CA LEU A 86 13.55 16.48 -29.33
C LEU A 86 13.68 17.94 -29.80
N ARG A 87 14.63 18.71 -29.27
CA ARG A 87 14.76 20.12 -29.69
C ARG A 87 15.18 20.12 -31.15
N HIS A 88 14.40 20.80 -31.98
CA HIS A 88 14.61 20.88 -33.43
C HIS A 88 14.43 19.55 -34.20
N ALA A 89 13.90 18.50 -33.56
CA ALA A 89 13.57 17.26 -34.26
C ALA A 89 12.46 17.53 -35.29
N LYS A 90 12.78 17.34 -36.58
CA LYS A 90 11.79 17.47 -37.65
C LYS A 90 10.85 16.25 -37.64
N PRO A 91 9.57 16.42 -38.00
CA PRO A 91 8.66 15.30 -38.15
C PRO A 91 9.22 14.30 -39.17
N ARG A 92 9.14 13.00 -38.87
CA ARG A 92 9.72 11.92 -39.70
C ARG A 92 8.82 11.48 -40.86
N THR A 93 7.62 12.02 -40.95
CA THR A 93 6.61 11.78 -41.97
C THR A 93 6.96 12.52 -43.26
N GLN A 94 6.64 11.93 -44.43
CA GLN A 94 6.87 12.56 -45.74
C GLN A 94 6.22 13.95 -45.88
N HIS A 95 5.10 14.17 -45.19
CA HIS A 95 4.35 15.42 -45.21
C HIS A 95 4.59 16.33 -44.01
N GLY A 96 5.53 16.00 -43.11
CA GLY A 96 5.72 16.77 -41.89
C GLY A 96 4.60 16.55 -40.85
N TYR A 97 4.41 17.52 -39.96
CA TYR A 97 3.35 17.46 -38.95
C TYR A 97 1.98 17.44 -39.65
N SER A 98 1.13 16.48 -39.31
CA SER A 98 -0.22 16.36 -39.85
C SER A 98 -1.17 16.18 -38.68
N GLU A 99 -2.15 17.09 -38.58
CA GLU A 99 -3.21 17.04 -37.58
C GLU A 99 -4.33 16.06 -37.97
N GLY A 100 -4.21 15.40 -39.13
CA GLY A 100 -5.25 14.59 -39.74
C GLY A 100 -6.20 15.41 -40.61
N PRO A 101 -7.30 14.80 -41.08
CA PRO A 101 -8.39 15.48 -41.76
C PRO A 101 -9.07 16.49 -40.82
N GLY A 102 -9.61 17.58 -41.36
CA GLY A 102 -10.44 18.51 -40.57
C GLY A 102 -11.79 17.89 -40.21
N GLU A 103 -12.55 18.54 -39.33
CA GLU A 103 -13.91 18.12 -38.97
C GLU A 103 -14.84 17.98 -40.19
N ASP A 104 -14.65 18.83 -41.20
CA ASP A 104 -15.40 18.81 -42.46
C ASP A 104 -14.98 17.66 -43.41
N ASP A 105 -13.82 17.07 -43.17
CA ASP A 105 -13.28 15.95 -43.95
C ASP A 105 -13.60 14.58 -43.32
N LEU A 106 -14.28 14.57 -42.16
CA LEU A 106 -14.71 13.35 -41.51
C LEU A 106 -15.89 12.71 -42.27
N PRO A 107 -15.96 11.36 -42.33
CA PRO A 107 -17.12 10.67 -42.86
C PRO A 107 -18.42 11.11 -42.17
N GLU A 108 -19.52 11.28 -42.92
CA GLU A 108 -20.80 11.75 -42.36
C GLU A 108 -21.28 10.90 -41.18
N ASP A 109 -21.07 9.59 -41.22
CA ASP A 109 -21.43 8.67 -40.15
C ASP A 109 -20.65 8.91 -38.85
N VAL A 110 -19.43 9.44 -38.94
CA VAL A 110 -18.62 9.86 -37.79
C VAL A 110 -19.06 11.24 -37.30
N VAL A 111 -19.28 12.19 -38.21
CA VAL A 111 -19.75 13.56 -37.89
C VAL A 111 -21.08 13.53 -37.14
N TYR A 112 -22.01 12.67 -37.56
CA TYR A 112 -23.33 12.53 -36.94
C TYR A 112 -23.37 11.46 -35.83
N GLY A 113 -22.22 10.90 -35.42
CA GLY A 113 -22.12 9.96 -34.30
C GLY A 113 -22.82 8.61 -34.53
N GLN A 114 -23.07 8.24 -35.79
CA GLN A 114 -23.69 6.97 -36.18
C GLN A 114 -22.71 5.79 -36.08
N SER A 115 -21.40 6.06 -36.15
CA SER A 115 -20.33 5.06 -36.05
C SER A 115 -19.30 5.37 -34.94
N GLY A 116 -19.76 5.94 -33.82
CA GLY A 116 -18.96 6.06 -32.59
C GLY A 116 -19.36 4.99 -31.56
N ARG A 117 -18.39 4.39 -30.85
CA ARG A 117 -18.67 3.47 -29.73
C ARG A 117 -19.30 4.23 -28.55
N SER A 118 -20.61 4.44 -28.62
CA SER A 118 -21.53 4.75 -27.51
C SER A 118 -22.98 4.57 -28.00
N ALA A 119 -23.29 3.41 -28.56
CA ALA A 119 -24.67 3.07 -28.91
C ALA A 119 -25.49 2.81 -27.64
N THR A 120 -26.09 3.87 -27.08
CA THR A 120 -27.27 3.76 -26.20
C THR A 120 -28.52 4.08 -27.02
N GLY A 121 -28.70 3.35 -28.12
CA GLY A 121 -29.91 3.43 -28.94
C GLY A 121 -31.06 2.72 -28.21
N GLY A 122 -31.90 3.49 -27.53
CA GLY A 122 -33.20 3.03 -27.05
C GLY A 122 -34.08 2.61 -28.22
N VAL A 123 -34.61 1.38 -28.13
CA VAL A 123 -35.59 0.83 -29.06
C VAL A 123 -36.95 1.47 -28.77
N PHE A 124 -37.57 2.09 -29.77
CA PHE A 124 -39.00 2.38 -29.80
C PHE A 124 -39.65 1.47 -30.83
#